data_AF-A0A964XB97-F1
#
_entry.id   AF-A0A964XB97-F1
#
_cell.length_a   1.000
_cell.length_b   1.000
_cell.length_c   1.000
_cell.angle_alpha   90.00
_cell.angle_beta   90.00
_cell.angle_gamma   90.00
#
_symmetry.space_group_name_H-M   'P 1'
#
loop_
_entity.id
_entity.type
_entity.pdbx_description
1 polymer ?
#
loop_
_entity_poly.entity_id
_entity_poly.type
_entity_poly.pdbx_seq_one_letter_code
_entity_poly.pdbx_strand_id
1 'polypeptide(L)'
;MSDAHSHDHPPHLAHHFETVEQQFDTAKMGMWVFLATEILMFGGLFCAYAIYRGNHPEVFMFAHQALDWEWGAINTVVLLASSFTMAWGVRAAQLGQRSLLVLLLALTLLGGAGFMVIKTIEYSSKWKHVSGDSPSDWYSLFVGDRNAFFMKEGKL
;
A
#
# COMPACT_ATOMS: atom_id res chain seq x y z
N MET A 1 32.16 46.79 25.83
CA MET A 1 32.68 45.55 25.25
C MET A 1 31.47 44.68 24.97
N SER A 2 31.05 44.55 23.72
CA SER A 2 29.91 43.69 23.34
C SER A 2 30.44 42.26 23.20
N ASP A 3 30.22 41.44 24.22
CA ASP A 3 30.53 40.01 24.17
C ASP A 3 29.62 39.35 23.13
N ALA A 4 30.21 39.08 21.97
CA ALA A 4 29.57 38.28 20.93
C ALA A 4 29.53 36.83 21.40
N HIS A 5 28.38 36.42 21.93
CA HIS A 5 28.05 35.01 22.14
C HIS A 5 27.98 34.31 20.77
N SER A 6 29.12 33.78 20.31
CA SER A 6 29.18 32.85 19.19
C SER A 6 28.53 31.53 19.62
N HIS A 7 27.22 31.42 19.40
CA HIS A 7 26.51 30.16 19.55
C HIS A 7 26.97 29.21 18.43
N ASP A 8 27.84 28.26 18.80
CA ASP A 8 28.27 27.14 17.95
C ASP A 8 27.05 26.24 17.70
N HIS A 9 26.25 26.58 16.68
CA HIS A 9 25.14 25.73 16.25
C HIS A 9 25.70 24.57 15.42
N PRO A 10 25.36 23.30 15.76
CA PRO A 10 25.73 22.17 14.92
C PRO A 10 25.15 22.37 13.51
N PRO A 11 25.90 22.09 12.43
CA PRO A 11 25.43 22.31 11.06
C PRO A 11 24.19 21.48 10.65
N HIS A 12 23.79 20.50 11.47
CA HIS A 12 22.63 19.64 11.27
C HIS A 12 21.41 20.01 12.15
N LEU A 13 21.52 21.05 12.99
CA LEU A 13 20.43 21.57 13.81
C LEU A 13 19.62 22.55 12.96
N ALA A 14 18.34 22.27 12.74
CA ALA A 14 17.46 23.23 12.09
C ALA A 14 17.22 24.43 13.00
N HIS A 15 17.22 25.64 12.41
CA HIS A 15 17.17 26.93 13.13
C HIS A 15 15.90 27.16 13.97
N HIS A 16 14.85 26.35 13.79
CA HIS A 16 13.63 26.39 14.60
C HIS A 16 13.69 25.51 15.85
N PHE A 17 14.76 24.73 16.03
CA PHE A 17 14.97 23.89 17.21
C PHE A 17 16.08 24.46 18.08
N GLU A 18 15.87 24.41 19.39
CA GLU A 18 16.84 24.87 20.37
C GLU A 18 17.93 23.80 20.60
N THR A 19 17.57 22.51 20.45
CA THR A 19 18.47 21.38 20.66
C THR A 19 18.26 20.25 19.65
N VAL A 20 19.30 19.45 19.42
CA VAL A 20 19.23 18.26 18.53
C VAL A 20 18.27 17.20 19.09
N GLU A 21 18.19 17.10 20.42
CA GLU A 21 17.26 16.18 21.10
C GLU A 21 15.80 16.58 20.84
N GLN A 22 15.48 17.88 20.95
CA GLN A 22 14.15 18.41 20.62
C GLN A 22 13.78 18.15 19.15
N GLN A 23 14.73 18.32 18.22
CA GLN A 23 14.53 18.02 16.80
C GLN A 23 14.19 16.53 16.59
N PHE A 24 14.90 15.62 17.26
CA PHE A 24 14.68 14.18 17.15
C PHE A 24 13.33 13.74 17.76
N ASP A 25 12.98 14.29 18.92
CA ASP A 25 11.70 13.98 19.57
C ASP A 25 10.51 14.50 18.77
N THR A 26 10.61 15.70 18.21
CA THR A 26 9.59 16.25 17.31
C THR A 26 9.41 15.38 16.07
N ALA A 27 10.51 14.92 15.46
CA ALA A 27 10.46 14.03 14.30
C ALA A 27 9.79 12.67 14.64
N LYS A 28 10.12 12.06 15.78
CA LYS A 28 9.44 10.84 16.27
C LYS A 28 7.94 11.06 16.43
N MET A 29 7.54 12.15 17.10
CA MET A 29 6.13 12.46 17.32
C MET A 29 5.39 12.68 16.00
N GLY A 30 6.01 13.38 15.03
CA GLY A 30 5.47 13.54 13.68
C GLY A 30 5.24 12.20 12.98
N MET A 31 6.19 11.26 13.08
CA MET A 31 6.04 9.92 12.50
C MET A 31 4.91 9.12 13.15
N TRP A 32 4.71 9.21 14.47
CA TRP A 32 3.59 8.55 15.15
C TRP A 32 2.23 9.07 14.69
N VAL A 33 2.09 10.40 14.56
CA VAL A 33 0.84 11.00 14.07
C VAL A 33 0.58 10.62 12.62
N PHE A 34 1.61 10.66 11.77
CA PHE A 34 1.51 10.21 10.38
C PHE A 34 1.03 8.75 10.29
N LEU A 35 1.64 7.84 11.04
CA LEU A 35 1.21 6.43 11.08
C LEU A 35 -0.23 6.27 11.58
N ALA A 36 -0.66 7.06 12.57
CA ALA A 36 -2.04 7.05 13.04
C ALA A 36 -3.03 7.49 11.93
N THR A 37 -2.67 8.49 11.13
CA THR A 37 -3.51 8.93 10.00
C THR A 37 -3.64 7.88 8.90
N GLU A 38 -2.57 7.15 8.59
CA GLU A 38 -2.61 6.03 7.65
C GLU A 38 -3.53 4.90 8.16
N ILE A 39 -3.46 4.57 9.46
CA ILE A 39 -4.35 3.58 10.09
C ILE A 39 -5.82 4.02 9.97
N LEU A 40 -6.12 5.30 10.19
CA LEU A 40 -7.48 5.83 10.03
C LEU A 40 -7.96 5.79 8.58
N MET A 41 -7.09 6.12 7.61
CA MET A 41 -7.41 6.03 6.19
C MET A 41 -7.76 4.60 5.78
N PHE A 42 -6.92 3.61 6.13
CA PHE A 42 -7.20 2.21 5.84
C PHE A 42 -8.40 1.68 6.64
N GLY A 43 -8.60 2.13 7.87
CA GLY A 43 -9.79 1.83 8.68
C GLY A 43 -11.07 2.28 7.99
N GLY A 44 -11.09 3.49 7.43
CA GLY A 44 -12.19 3.99 6.62
C GLY A 44 -12.46 3.12 5.38
N LEU A 45 -11.40 2.70 4.68
CA LEU A 45 -11.50 1.81 3.52
C LEU A 45 -12.07 0.43 3.90
N PHE A 46 -11.65 -0.15 5.03
CA PHE A 46 -12.19 -1.42 5.52
C PHE A 46 -13.66 -1.31 5.95
N CYS A 47 -14.05 -0.19 6.59
CA CYS A 47 -15.45 0.07 6.92
C CYS A 47 -16.31 0.17 5.64
N ALA A 48 -15.85 0.92 4.63
CA ALA A 48 -16.54 1.02 3.34
C ALA A 48 -16.67 -0.36 2.66
N TYR A 49 -15.60 -1.15 2.67
CA TYR A 49 -15.62 -2.53 2.17
C TYR A 49 -16.61 -3.42 2.92
N ALA A 50 -16.68 -3.34 4.26
CA ALA A 50 -17.59 -4.15 5.07
C ALA A 50 -19.06 -3.82 4.78
N ILE A 51 -19.39 -2.53 4.64
CA ILE A 51 -20.74 -2.07 4.26
C ILE A 51 -21.09 -2.56 2.85
N TYR A 52 -20.18 -2.39 1.89
CA TYR A 52 -20.40 -2.82 0.50
C TYR A 52 -20.60 -4.33 0.39
N ARG A 53 -19.81 -5.12 1.12
CA ARG A 53 -19.92 -6.58 1.19
C ARG A 53 -21.26 -7.03 1.77
N GLY A 54 -21.78 -6.33 2.78
CA GLY A 54 -23.09 -6.63 3.37
C GLY A 54 -24.26 -6.38 2.42
N ASN A 55 -24.17 -5.34 1.58
CA ASN A 55 -25.24 -4.96 0.65
C ASN A 55 -25.27 -5.77 -0.65
N HIS A 56 -24.15 -6.36 -1.07
CA HIS A 56 -24.04 -7.09 -2.35
C HIS A 56 -23.33 -8.46 -2.22
N PRO A 57 -23.95 -9.43 -1.53
CA PRO A 57 -23.35 -10.76 -1.31
C PRO A 57 -23.15 -11.57 -2.61
N GLU A 58 -23.98 -11.34 -3.62
CA GLU A 58 -23.99 -12.11 -4.88
C GLU A 58 -22.75 -11.81 -5.76
N VAL A 59 -22.30 -10.55 -5.75
CA VAL A 59 -21.08 -10.09 -6.44
C VAL A 59 -19.81 -10.71 -5.85
N PHE A 60 -19.84 -11.02 -4.55
CA PHE A 60 -18.69 -11.55 -3.82
C PHE A 60 -18.39 -13.02 -4.17
N MET A 61 -19.40 -13.77 -4.59
CA MET A 61 -19.28 -15.19 -4.96
C MET A 61 -18.55 -15.36 -6.30
N PHE A 62 -18.79 -14.45 -7.26
CA PHE A 62 -18.10 -14.42 -8.56
C PHE A 62 -16.67 -13.90 -8.46
N ALA A 63 -16.39 -12.91 -7.59
CA ALA A 63 -15.05 -12.35 -7.41
C ALA A 63 -14.02 -13.34 -6.83
N HIS A 64 -14.47 -14.35 -6.08
CA HIS A 64 -13.59 -15.39 -5.50
C HIS A 64 -12.99 -16.33 -6.57
N GLN A 65 -13.69 -16.51 -7.69
CA GLN A 65 -13.25 -17.43 -8.77
C GLN A 65 -12.22 -16.79 -9.71
N ALA A 66 -12.11 -15.46 -9.72
CA ALA A 66 -11.19 -14.71 -10.57
C ALA A 66 -9.86 -14.33 -9.88
N LEU A 67 -9.64 -14.81 -8.64
CA LEU A 67 -8.47 -14.43 -7.83
C LEU A 67 -7.44 -15.56 -7.79
N ASP A 68 -6.34 -15.39 -8.52
CA ASP A 68 -5.19 -16.29 -8.48
C ASP A 68 -4.43 -16.12 -7.15
N TRP A 69 -4.84 -16.87 -6.13
CA TRP A 69 -4.31 -16.79 -4.77
C TRP A 69 -2.79 -17.04 -4.68
N GLU A 70 -2.24 -17.86 -5.58
CA GLU A 70 -0.81 -18.23 -5.61
C GLU A 70 0.09 -17.01 -5.86
N TRP A 71 -0.27 -16.15 -6.82
CA TRP A 71 0.46 -14.91 -7.12
C TRP A 71 0.32 -13.87 -6.00
N GLY A 72 -0.83 -13.86 -5.31
CA GLY A 72 -1.02 -13.04 -4.11
C GLY A 72 -0.15 -13.49 -2.93
N ALA A 73 -0.05 -14.80 -2.72
CA ALA A 73 0.73 -15.39 -1.64
C ALA A 73 2.24 -15.14 -1.81
N ILE A 74 2.77 -15.36 -3.02
CA ILE A 74 4.20 -15.12 -3.31
C ILE A 74 4.57 -13.66 -3.05
N ASN A 75 3.75 -12.72 -3.51
CA ASN A 75 3.98 -11.29 -3.28
C ASN A 75 3.94 -10.92 -1.79
N THR A 76 3.04 -11.54 -1.02
CA THR A 76 2.99 -11.34 0.43
C THR A 76 4.28 -11.83 1.10
N VAL A 77 4.80 -13.00 0.71
CA VAL A 77 6.08 -13.50 1.21
C VAL A 77 7.24 -12.56 0.86
N VAL A 78 7.29 -12.05 -0.36
CA VAL A 78 8.31 -11.07 -0.78
C VAL A 78 8.23 -9.78 0.04
N LEU A 79 7.03 -9.28 0.31
CA LEU A 79 6.83 -8.08 1.14
C LEU A 79 7.21 -8.32 2.60
N LEU A 80 6.88 -9.48 3.17
CA LEU A 80 7.30 -9.87 4.53
C LEU A 80 8.82 -9.98 4.63
N ALA A 81 9.46 -10.62 3.65
CA ALA A 81 10.92 -10.70 3.58
C ALA A 81 11.57 -9.31 3.44
N SER A 82 10.96 -8.41 2.65
CA SER A 82 11.43 -7.03 2.49
C SER A 82 11.28 -6.21 3.80
N SER A 83 10.21 -6.42 4.56
CA SER A 83 10.05 -5.82 5.89
C SER A 83 11.12 -6.32 6.87
N PHE A 84 11.42 -7.62 6.83
CA PHE A 84 12.48 -8.22 7.63
C PHE A 84 13.87 -7.64 7.28
N THR A 85 14.20 -7.47 6.00
CA THR A 85 15.47 -6.84 5.58
C THR A 85 15.59 -5.41 6.06
N MET A 86 14.49 -4.64 6.06
CA MET A 86 14.47 -3.28 6.59
C MET A 86 14.73 -3.25 8.11
N ALA A 87 14.06 -4.12 8.88
CA ALA A 87 14.27 -4.23 10.33
C ALA A 87 15.73 -4.60 10.67
N TRP A 88 16.32 -5.51 9.90
CA TRP A 88 17.74 -5.84 10.02
C TRP A 88 18.65 -4.67 9.61
N GLY A 89 18.25 -3.89 8.58
CA GLY A 89 18.93 -2.67 8.17
C GLY A 89 19.04 -1.66 9.32
N VAL A 90 17.96 -1.44 10.07
CA VAL A 90 17.98 -0.57 11.26
C VAL A 90 19.00 -1.05 12.30
N ARG A 91 19.08 -2.37 12.55
CA ARG A 91 20.09 -2.95 13.44
C ARG A 91 21.51 -2.75 12.90
N ALA A 92 21.72 -2.93 11.59
CA ALA A 92 23.01 -2.67 10.96
C ALA A 92 23.43 -1.19 11.07
N ALA A 93 22.46 -0.26 10.97
CA ALA A 93 22.68 1.16 11.17
C ALA A 93 23.13 1.47 12.61
N GLN A 94 22.47 0.85 13.61
CA GLN A 94 22.86 0.99 15.02
C GLN A 94 24.27 0.45 15.31
N LEU A 95 24.70 -0.59 14.60
CA LEU A 95 26.04 -1.19 14.70
C LEU A 95 27.10 -0.47 13.83
N GLY A 96 26.75 0.63 13.14
CA GLY A 96 27.66 1.38 12.28
C GLY A 96 28.04 0.69 10.96
N GLN A 97 27.37 -0.40 10.59
CA GLN A 97 27.68 -1.20 9.39
C GLN A 97 27.05 -0.61 8.13
N ARG A 98 27.63 0.49 7.65
CA ARG A 98 27.07 1.31 6.55
C ARG A 98 26.87 0.53 5.24
N SER A 99 27.79 -0.36 4.86
CA SER A 99 27.68 -1.15 3.62
C SER A 99 26.52 -2.15 3.68
N LEU A 100 26.30 -2.78 4.84
CA LEU A 100 25.20 -3.73 5.05
C LEU A 100 23.85 -3.00 5.06
N LEU A 101 23.78 -1.82 5.70
CA LEU A 101 22.59 -0.96 5.67
C LEU A 101 22.20 -0.59 4.22
N VAL A 102 23.15 -0.11 3.42
CA VAL A 102 22.86 0.30 2.03
C VAL A 102 22.41 -0.90 1.19
N LEU A 103 23.04 -2.07 1.35
CA LEU A 103 22.64 -3.30 0.67
C LEU A 103 21.19 -3.71 1.04
N LEU A 104 20.85 -3.71 2.32
CA LEU A 104 19.53 -4.10 2.80
C LEU A 104 18.43 -3.12 2.35
N LEU A 105 18.73 -1.82 2.30
CA LEU A 105 17.83 -0.81 1.74
C LEU A 105 17.61 -1.00 0.24
N ALA A 106 18.67 -1.28 -0.52
CA ALA A 106 18.58 -1.55 -1.96
C ALA A 106 17.74 -2.80 -2.25
N LEU A 107 17.93 -3.88 -1.49
CA LEU A 107 17.12 -5.10 -1.62
C LEU A 107 15.64 -4.84 -1.34
N THR A 108 15.33 -4.05 -0.32
CA THR A 108 13.96 -3.68 0.05
C THR A 108 13.27 -2.87 -1.07
N LEU A 109 13.99 -1.90 -1.66
CA LEU A 109 13.51 -1.12 -2.81
C LEU A 109 13.28 -1.98 -4.05
N LEU A 110 14.21 -2.90 -4.35
CA LEU A 110 14.07 -3.81 -5.49
C LEU A 110 12.89 -4.78 -5.33
N GLY A 111 12.65 -5.29 -4.11
CA GLY A 111 11.49 -6.12 -3.81
C GLY A 111 10.17 -5.37 -4.06
N GLY A 112 10.07 -4.13 -3.58
CA GLY A 112 8.91 -3.26 -3.82
C GLY A 112 8.71 -2.90 -5.30
N ALA A 113 9.79 -2.55 -6.01
CA ALA A 113 9.72 -2.23 -7.43
C ALA A 113 9.36 -3.45 -8.29
N GLY A 114 9.92 -4.62 -7.98
CA GLY A 114 9.59 -5.88 -8.65
C GLY A 114 8.12 -6.24 -8.51
N PHE A 115 7.55 -6.07 -7.31
CA PHE A 115 6.11 -6.22 -7.06
C PHE A 115 5.26 -5.30 -7.96
N MET A 116 5.61 -4.01 -8.02
CA MET A 116 4.88 -3.03 -8.83
C MET A 116 4.91 -3.36 -10.33
N VAL A 117 6.04 -3.85 -10.85
CA VAL A 117 6.19 -4.26 -12.24
C VAL A 117 5.31 -5.46 -12.56
N ILE A 118 5.34 -6.51 -11.74
CA ILE A 118 4.50 -7.71 -11.93
C ILE A 118 3.03 -7.31 -11.96
N LYS A 119 2.59 -6.48 -11.00
CA LYS A 119 1.20 -6.04 -10.94
C LYS A 119 0.79 -5.19 -12.13
N THR A 120 1.67 -4.32 -12.63
CA THR A 120 1.37 -3.47 -13.78
C THR A 120 1.23 -4.29 -15.08
N ILE A 121 2.07 -5.31 -15.27
CA ILE A 121 1.98 -6.21 -16.43
C ILE A 121 0.69 -7.05 -16.37
N GLU A 122 0.36 -7.62 -15.20
CA GLU A 122 -0.85 -8.42 -15.00
C GLU A 122 -2.11 -7.59 -15.27
N TYR A 123 -2.16 -6.35 -14.75
CA TYR A 123 -3.28 -5.45 -14.96
C TYR A 123 -3.37 -5.00 -16.43
N SER A 124 -2.26 -4.58 -17.06
CA SER A 124 -2.28 -4.18 -18.48
C SER A 124 -2.74 -5.30 -19.42
N SER A 125 -2.39 -6.55 -19.11
CA SER A 125 -2.86 -7.74 -19.84
C SER A 125 -4.38 -7.96 -19.68
N LYS A 126 -4.91 -7.76 -18.47
CA LYS A 126 -6.36 -7.82 -18.16
C LYS A 126 -7.14 -6.68 -18.84
N TRP A 127 -6.58 -5.47 -18.92
CA TRP A 127 -7.22 -4.33 -19.58
C TRP A 127 -7.36 -4.50 -21.09
N LYS A 128 -6.38 -5.13 -21.74
CA LYS A 128 -6.44 -5.43 -23.19
C LYS A 128 -7.51 -6.46 -23.54
N HIS A 129 -7.84 -7.37 -22.61
CA HIS A 129 -8.98 -8.29 -22.77
C HIS A 129 -10.33 -7.61 -22.49
N VAL A 130 -10.38 -6.65 -21.54
CA VAL A 130 -11.59 -5.86 -21.24
C VAL A 130 -11.92 -4.84 -22.34
N SER A 131 -10.95 -4.43 -23.16
CA SER A 131 -11.17 -3.49 -24.27
C SER A 131 -11.98 -4.09 -25.44
N GLY A 132 -12.23 -5.40 -25.44
CA GLY A 132 -13.03 -6.11 -26.44
C GLY A 132 -14.48 -6.38 -26.03
N ASP A 133 -14.80 -6.36 -24.73
CA ASP A 133 -16.15 -6.63 -24.22
C ASP A 133 -16.82 -5.30 -23.82
N SER A 134 -17.94 -5.02 -24.50
CA SER A 134 -18.73 -3.79 -24.40
C SER A 134 -19.06 -3.42 -22.93
N PRO A 135 -19.09 -2.13 -22.56
CA PRO A 135 -19.50 -1.66 -21.23
C PRO A 135 -20.87 -2.15 -20.74
N SER A 136 -21.70 -2.72 -21.63
CA SER A 136 -23.00 -3.33 -21.31
C SER A 136 -22.92 -4.64 -20.51
N ASP A 137 -21.84 -5.41 -20.64
CA ASP A 137 -21.78 -6.79 -20.13
C ASP A 137 -21.50 -6.82 -18.62
N TRP A 138 -20.81 -5.80 -18.13
CA TRP A 138 -20.56 -5.57 -16.71
C TRP A 138 -21.86 -5.30 -15.94
N TYR A 139 -22.79 -4.54 -16.53
CA TYR A 139 -24.08 -4.27 -15.90
C TYR A 139 -24.91 -5.55 -15.73
N SER A 140 -24.89 -6.49 -16.69
CA SER A 140 -25.65 -7.75 -16.59
C SER A 140 -25.08 -8.76 -15.58
N LEU A 141 -23.76 -8.79 -15.38
CA LEU A 141 -23.11 -9.68 -14.40
C LEU A 141 -23.27 -9.20 -12.95
N PHE A 142 -23.32 -7.89 -12.72
CA PHE A 142 -23.47 -7.33 -11.36
C PHE A 142 -24.92 -7.08 -10.94
N VAL A 143 -25.83 -6.81 -11.87
CA VAL A 143 -27.25 -6.51 -11.56
C VAL A 143 -28.13 -7.76 -11.63
N GLY A 144 -27.63 -8.86 -12.21
CA GLY A 144 -28.44 -10.06 -12.48
C GLY A 144 -29.46 -9.74 -13.57
N ASP A 145 -29.36 -10.40 -14.71
CA ASP A 145 -30.24 -10.12 -15.84
C ASP A 145 -31.71 -10.44 -15.51
N ARG A 146 -32.44 -9.44 -15.03
CA ARG A 146 -33.90 -9.51 -14.82
C ARG A 146 -34.62 -9.77 -16.14
N ASN A 147 -34.05 -9.43 -17.29
CA ASN A 147 -34.71 -9.55 -18.59
C ASN A 147 -34.60 -10.96 -19.20
N ALA A 148 -33.57 -11.74 -18.81
CA ALA A 148 -33.50 -13.18 -19.14
C ALA A 148 -34.64 -13.99 -18.49
N PHE A 149 -35.11 -13.58 -17.31
CA PHE A 149 -36.27 -14.20 -16.65
C PHE A 149 -37.58 -13.90 -17.40
N PHE A 150 -37.77 -12.66 -17.87
CA PHE A 150 -38.99 -12.26 -18.61
C PHE A 150 -39.05 -12.79 -20.05
N MET A 151 -37.92 -13.05 -20.72
CA MET A 151 -37.93 -13.68 -22.06
C MET A 151 -38.17 -15.19 -22.02
N LYS A 152 -37.95 -15.86 -20.88
CA LYS A 152 -38.18 -17.31 -20.76
C LYS A 152 -39.65 -17.67 -20.53
N GLU A 153 -40.46 -16.73 -20.04
CA GLU A 153 -41.91 -16.90 -19.88
C GLU A 153 -42.75 -16.31 -21.03
N GLY A 154 -42.12 -15.61 -21.98
CA GLY A 154 -42.76 -15.02 -23.16
C GLY A 154 -42.95 -15.97 -24.35
N LYS A 155 -43.24 -17.25 -24.09
CA LYS A 155 -43.82 -18.17 -25.09
C LYS A 155 -45.17 -18.68 -24.60
N LEU A 156 -46.13 -17.76 -24.50
CA LEU A 156 -47.42 -17.71 -25.22
C LEU A 156 -48.20 -16.47 -24.78
#